data_AF-A0A382NFL4-F1
#
_entry.id   AF-A0A382NFL4-F1
#
_cell.length_a   1.000
_cell.length_b   1.000
_cell.length_c   1.000
_cell.angle_alpha   90.00
_cell.angle_beta   90.00
_cell.angle_gamma   90.00
#
_symmetry.space_group_name_H-M   'P 1'
#
loop_
_entity.id
_entity.type
_entity.pdbx_description
1 polymer ?
#
loop_
_entity_poly.entity_id
_entity_poly.type
_entity_poly.pdbx_seq_one_letter_code
_entity_poly.pdbx_strand_id
1 'polypeptide(L)'
;MEFHSSPNPTIGVEIELQLVDDNTLDLKNISSRVLADMDKNFSNRIKYELFESMIEINTDVCSTVEEVNKDIKQTLNHLEEILKNYDASINCSSLHPFAKGKNQIIS
;
A
#
# COMPACT_ATOMS: atom_id res chain seq x y z
N MET A 1 10.77 -0.11 -27.03
CA MET A 1 10.40 -0.96 -25.87
C MET A 1 10.97 -2.33 -26.15
N GLU A 2 11.90 -2.79 -25.31
CA GLU A 2 12.50 -4.13 -25.43
C GLU A 2 11.85 -5.05 -24.40
N PHE A 3 11.61 -6.30 -24.76
CA PHE A 3 11.06 -7.29 -23.85
C PHE A 3 12.18 -7.89 -23.00
N HIS A 4 12.07 -7.76 -21.68
CA HIS A 4 13.01 -8.35 -20.72
C HIS A 4 12.51 -9.74 -20.31
N SER A 5 13.05 -10.80 -20.90
CA SER A 5 12.66 -12.17 -20.57
C SER A 5 13.17 -12.59 -19.20
N SER A 6 12.32 -13.23 -18.40
CA SER A 6 12.74 -13.96 -17.20
C SER A 6 13.22 -15.37 -17.57
N PRO A 7 14.34 -15.87 -16.99
CA PRO A 7 14.83 -17.22 -17.27
C PRO A 7 13.91 -18.32 -16.71
N ASN A 8 13.13 -18.00 -15.65
CA ASN A 8 12.14 -18.88 -15.03
C ASN A 8 10.87 -18.05 -14.74
N PRO A 9 9.69 -18.69 -14.56
CA PRO A 9 8.50 -18.01 -14.06
C PRO A 9 8.76 -17.42 -12.67
N THR A 10 8.32 -16.18 -12.48
CA THR A 10 8.42 -15.44 -11.22
C THR A 10 7.08 -14.76 -10.93
N ILE A 11 6.88 -14.31 -9.69
CA ILE A 11 5.66 -13.69 -9.21
C ILE A 11 6.00 -12.30 -8.66
N GLY A 12 5.28 -11.27 -9.11
CA GLY A 12 5.22 -9.97 -8.47
C GLY A 12 3.75 -9.68 -8.15
N VAL A 13 3.49 -9.12 -6.97
CA VAL A 13 2.13 -8.77 -6.53
C VAL A 13 2.10 -7.30 -6.15
N GLU A 14 1.08 -6.62 -6.64
CA GLU A 14 0.74 -5.23 -6.32
C GLU A 14 -0.63 -5.22 -5.62
N ILE A 15 -0.74 -4.48 -4.51
CA ILE A 15 -1.97 -4.37 -3.73
C ILE A 15 -2.20 -2.91 -3.38
N GLU A 16 -3.32 -2.36 -3.86
CA GLU A 16 -3.81 -1.06 -3.45
C GLU A 16 -4.59 -1.18 -2.13
N LEU A 17 -4.23 -0.37 -1.15
CA LEU A 17 -4.80 -0.34 0.19
C LEU A 17 -5.42 1.03 0.47
N GLN A 18 -6.58 1.01 1.10
CA GLN A 18 -7.25 2.23 1.55
C GLN A 18 -6.75 2.61 2.93
N LEU A 19 -6.46 3.90 3.14
CA LEU A 19 -6.15 4.49 4.43
C LEU A 19 -7.45 4.99 5.07
N VAL A 20 -7.77 4.45 6.24
CA VAL A 20 -9.03 4.70 6.94
C VAL A 20 -8.75 5.38 8.27
N ASP A 21 -9.56 6.37 8.62
CA ASP A 21 -9.51 7.02 9.93
C ASP A 21 -10.16 6.15 11.00
N ASP A 22 -9.48 5.89 12.11
CA ASP A 22 -9.95 4.94 13.12
C ASP A 22 -11.20 5.42 13.89
N ASN A 23 -11.46 6.73 13.91
CA ASN A 23 -12.60 7.29 14.63
C ASN A 23 -13.86 7.34 13.77
N THR A 24 -13.70 7.71 12.49
CA THR A 24 -14.83 7.92 11.56
C THR A 24 -15.09 6.73 10.66
N LEU A 25 -14.09 5.85 10.50
CA LEU A 25 -14.06 4.76 9.53
C LEU A 25 -14.19 5.22 8.07
N ASP A 26 -14.00 6.52 7.78
CA ASP A 26 -13.97 7.05 6.41
C ASP A 26 -12.53 7.09 5.88
N LEU A 27 -12.39 7.26 4.56
CA LEU A 27 -11.10 7.43 3.90
C LEU A 27 -10.36 8.67 4.42
N LYS A 28 -9.06 8.52 4.66
CA LYS A 28 -8.19 9.55 5.23
C LYS A 28 -7.08 9.90 4.24
N ASN A 29 -7.08 11.14 3.73
CA ASN A 29 -6.07 11.63 2.79
C ASN A 29 -4.75 11.94 3.53
N ILE A 30 -3.87 10.94 3.68
CA ILE A 30 -2.63 11.06 4.45
C ILE A 30 -1.42 10.35 3.83
N SER A 31 -1.52 9.76 2.63
CA SER A 31 -0.43 8.98 2.03
C SER A 31 0.89 9.76 1.98
N SER A 32 0.86 11.03 1.57
CA SER A 32 2.04 11.91 1.54
C SER A 32 2.78 12.03 2.87
N ARG A 33 2.04 12.05 3.99
CA ARG A 33 2.62 12.14 5.33
C ARG A 33 3.14 10.77 5.80
N VAL A 34 2.36 9.72 5.57
CA VAL A 34 2.75 8.34 5.89
C VAL A 34 4.03 7.93 5.16
N LEU A 35 4.15 8.25 3.87
CA LEU A 35 5.32 7.93 3.06
C LEU A 35 6.56 8.73 3.48
N ALA A 36 6.40 9.94 4.02
CA ALA A 36 7.51 10.74 4.52
C ALA A 36 8.15 10.15 5.80
N ASP A 37 7.36 9.44 6.61
CA ASP A 37 7.82 8.80 7.87
C ASP A 37 8.33 7.37 7.67
N MET A 38 8.33 6.88 6.43
CA MET A 38 8.69 5.50 6.14
C MET A 38 10.18 5.23 6.21
N ASP A 39 10.56 4.08 6.77
CA ASP A 39 11.91 3.55 6.62
C ASP A 39 12.26 3.39 5.13
N LYS A 40 13.44 3.90 4.76
CA LYS A 40 14.02 3.82 3.42
C LYS A 40 14.09 2.38 2.89
N ASN A 41 14.19 1.38 3.77
CA ASN A 41 14.17 -0.03 3.39
C ASN A 41 12.87 -0.45 2.66
N PHE A 42 11.76 0.24 2.93
CA PHE A 42 10.46 -0.05 2.31
C PHE A 42 10.07 0.93 1.19
N SER A 43 10.90 1.94 0.91
CA SER A 43 10.61 3.00 -0.07
C SER A 43 10.37 2.50 -1.50
N ASN A 44 10.91 1.34 -1.87
CA ASN A 44 10.67 0.72 -3.18
C ASN A 44 9.40 -0.16 -3.21
N ARG A 45 8.92 -0.56 -2.03
CA ARG A 45 7.81 -1.51 -1.84
C ARG A 45 6.50 -0.84 -1.51
N ILE A 46 6.51 0.39 -1.00
CA ILE A 46 5.29 1.11 -0.65
C ILE A 46 5.34 2.47 -1.36
N LYS A 47 4.31 2.74 -2.16
CA LYS A 47 4.28 3.89 -3.07
C LYS A 47 3.00 4.70 -2.91
N TYR A 48 3.05 5.92 -3.43
CA TYR A 48 1.86 6.71 -3.69
C TYR A 48 0.94 5.96 -4.66
N GLU A 49 -0.35 6.09 -4.43
CA GLU A 49 -1.37 5.79 -5.42
C GLU A 49 -1.98 7.11 -5.93
N LEU A 50 -2.87 7.09 -6.93
CA LEU A 50 -3.50 8.29 -7.48
C LEU A 50 -4.16 9.19 -6.41
N PHE A 51 -4.73 8.58 -5.37
CA PHE A 51 -5.42 9.29 -4.30
C PHE A 51 -4.63 9.27 -3.00
N GLU A 52 -4.62 10.39 -2.28
CA GLU A 52 -3.95 10.50 -0.97
C GLU A 52 -4.57 9.60 0.11
N SER A 53 -5.77 9.09 -0.12
CA SER A 53 -6.44 8.11 0.72
C SER A 53 -6.01 6.68 0.45
N MET A 54 -5.06 6.46 -0.46
CA MET A 54 -4.63 5.13 -0.88
C MET A 54 -3.10 5.05 -0.95
N ILE A 55 -2.60 3.83 -0.79
CA ILE A 55 -1.20 3.46 -0.94
C ILE A 55 -1.14 2.14 -1.70
N GLU A 56 -0.15 2.01 -2.57
CA GLU A 56 0.17 0.75 -3.23
C GLU A 56 1.32 0.05 -2.50
N ILE A 57 1.19 -1.25 -2.26
CA ILE A 57 2.30 -2.11 -1.84
C ILE A 57 2.68 -3.09 -2.94
N ASN A 58 3.98 -3.28 -3.13
CA ASN A 58 4.55 -4.14 -4.16
C ASN A 58 5.54 -5.12 -3.52
N THR A 59 5.45 -6.39 -3.90
CA THR A 59 6.49 -7.35 -3.57
C THR A 59 7.71 -7.15 -4.46
N ASP A 60 8.85 -7.66 -4.01
CA ASP A 60 9.95 -7.95 -4.92
C ASP A 60 9.57 -9.08 -5.90
N VAL A 61 10.48 -9.40 -6.83
CA VAL A 61 10.34 -10.55 -7.72
C VAL A 61 10.55 -11.83 -6.91
N CYS A 62 9.47 -12.59 -6.71
CA CYS A 62 9.46 -13.82 -5.94
C CYS A 62 9.47 -15.07 -6.83
N SER A 63 9.98 -16.17 -6.30
CA SER A 63 9.99 -17.49 -6.95
C SER A 63 8.82 -18.37 -6.49
N THR A 64 8.26 -18.10 -5.30
CA THR A 64 7.15 -18.87 -4.72
C THR A 64 6.08 -18.00 -4.09
N VAL A 65 4.90 -18.57 -3.87
CA VAL A 65 3.79 -17.90 -3.18
C VAL A 65 4.10 -17.69 -1.69
N GLU A 66 4.92 -18.54 -1.08
CA GLU A 66 5.39 -18.36 0.29
C GLU A 66 6.28 -17.14 0.44
N GLU A 67 7.16 -16.88 -0.54
CA GLU A 67 7.99 -15.67 -0.59
C GLU A 67 7.12 -14.42 -0.71
N VAL A 68 6.14 -14.42 -1.63
CA VAL A 68 5.15 -13.34 -1.79
C VAL A 68 4.43 -13.06 -0.46
N ASN A 69 3.92 -14.11 0.20
CA ASN A 69 3.23 -13.97 1.48
C ASN A 69 4.11 -13.37 2.58
N LYS A 70 5.38 -13.79 2.64
CA LYS A 70 6.33 -13.26 3.62
C LYS A 70 6.61 -11.77 3.35
N ASP A 71 6.79 -11.42 2.08
CA ASP A 71 7.08 -10.05 1.67
C ASP A 71 5.92 -9.11 1.99
N ILE A 72 4.70 -9.47 1.58
CA ILE A 72 3.47 -8.72 1.89
C ILE A 72 3.32 -8.53 3.41
N LYS A 73 3.48 -9.60 4.21
CA LYS A 73 3.36 -9.50 5.67
C LYS A 73 4.39 -8.54 6.28
N GLN A 74 5.63 -8.58 5.83
CA GLN A 74 6.66 -7.66 6.32
C GLN A 74 6.34 -6.21 5.99
N THR A 75 5.89 -5.97 4.76
CA THR A 75 5.50 -4.65 4.27
C THR A 75 4.27 -4.10 4.99
N LEU A 76 3.23 -4.93 5.18
CA LEU A 76 2.03 -4.56 5.93
C LEU A 76 2.32 -4.26 7.40
N ASN A 77 3.08 -5.12 8.09
CA ASN A 77 3.42 -4.88 9.50
C ASN A 77 4.13 -3.54 9.68
N HIS A 78 5.07 -3.20 8.79
CA HIS A 78 5.77 -1.92 8.84
C HIS A 78 4.82 -0.74 8.58
N LEU A 79 3.94 -0.85 7.59
CA LEU A 79 2.94 0.18 7.29
C LEU A 79 1.99 0.39 8.48
N GLU A 80 1.49 -0.67 9.09
CA GLU A 80 0.60 -0.61 10.27
C GLU A 80 1.28 0.06 11.46
N GLU A 81 2.57 -0.19 11.72
CA GLU A 81 3.31 0.49 12.80
C GLU A 81 3.39 2.01 12.57
N ILE A 82 3.58 2.45 11.31
CA ILE A 82 3.59 3.87 10.97
C ILE A 82 2.19 4.48 11.16
N LEU A 83 1.15 3.80 10.68
CA LEU A 83 -0.23 4.31 10.69
C LEU A 83 -0.79 4.53 12.10
N LYS A 84 -0.26 3.84 13.13
CA LYS A 84 -0.57 4.13 14.54
C LYS A 84 -0.29 5.58 14.94
N ASN A 85 0.71 6.22 14.33
CA ASN A 85 1.03 7.64 14.60
C ASN A 85 0.02 8.61 13.96
N TYR A 86 -0.88 8.10 13.13
CA TYR A 86 -1.83 8.86 12.33
C TYR A 86 -3.29 8.62 12.72
N ASP A 87 -3.57 7.83 13.76
CA ASP A 87 -4.93 7.36 14.10
C ASP A 87 -5.64 6.80 12.85
N ALA A 88 -4.94 5.92 12.16
CA ALA A 88 -5.36 5.36 10.90
C ALA A 88 -5.05 3.86 10.83
N SER A 89 -5.82 3.18 10.00
CA SER A 89 -5.67 1.76 9.69
C SER A 89 -5.82 1.51 8.19
N ILE A 90 -5.53 0.29 7.78
CA ILE A 90 -5.70 -0.15 6.40
C ILE A 90 -7.05 -0.84 6.21
N ASN A 91 -7.65 -0.64 5.04
CA ASN A 91 -8.77 -1.44 4.56
C ASN A 91 -8.44 -2.02 3.19
N CYS A 92 -8.66 -3.33 3.04
CA CYS A 92 -8.37 -4.09 1.82
C CYS A 92 -9.68 -4.44 1.11
N SER A 93 -10.39 -3.42 0.62
CA SER A 93 -11.57 -3.59 -0.23
C SER A 93 -11.43 -2.78 -1.52
N SER A 94 -12.02 -3.29 -2.60
CA SER A 94 -12.00 -2.59 -3.90
C SER A 94 -12.75 -1.26 -3.84
N LEU A 95 -13.85 -1.18 -3.08
CA LEU A 95 -14.61 0.05 -2.87
C LEU A 95 -14.79 0.29 -1.38
N HIS A 96 -14.63 1.54 -0.97
CA HIS A 96 -14.98 1.96 0.38
C HIS A 96 -16.52 2.02 0.50
N PRO A 97 -17.15 1.46 1.55
CA PRO A 97 -18.61 1.29 1.60
C PRO A 97 -19.43 2.59 1.53
N PHE A 98 -18.88 3.72 2.00
CA PHE A 98 -19.62 4.99 2.09
C PHE A 98 -18.78 6.24 1.78
N ALA A 99 -17.51 6.08 1.40
CA ALA A 99 -16.66 7.23 1.12
C ALA A 99 -17.19 8.00 -0.09
N LYS A 100 -17.01 9.31 -0.07
CA LYS A 100 -17.44 10.17 -1.18
C LYS A 100 -16.22 10.52 -2.03
N GLY A 101 -16.30 10.20 -3.33
CA GLY A 101 -15.22 10.50 -4.29
C GLY A 101 -14.80 11.98 -4.30
N LYS A 102 -15.76 12.91 -4.17
CA LYS A 102 -15.50 14.36 -4.12
C LYS A 102 -14.64 14.83 -2.93
N ASN A 103 -14.47 13.98 -1.91
CA ASN A 103 -13.67 14.28 -0.73
C ASN A 103 -12.23 13.74 -0.86
N GLN A 104 -11.92 12.98 -1.91
CA GLN A 104 -10.60 12.39 -2.10
C GLN A 104 -9.68 13.40 -2.79
N ILE A 105 -8.43 13.45 -2.31
CA ILE A 105 -7.39 14.35 -2.83
C ILE A 105 -6.50 13.54 -3.78
N ILE A 106 -6.13 14.13 -4.91
CA ILE A 106 -5.19 13.53 -5.85
C ILE A 106 -3.77 13.89 -5.39
N SER A 107 -2.89 12.88 -5.36
CA SER A 107 -1.47 13.02 -4.98
C SER A 107 -0.62 13.76 -6.00
#